data_AF-A0A4R0JY03-F1
#
_entry.id   AF-A0A4R0JY03-F1
#
_cell.length_a   1.000
_cell.length_b   1.000
_cell.length_c   1.000
_cell.angle_alpha   90.00
_cell.angle_beta   90.00
_cell.angle_gamma   90.00
#
_symmetry.space_group_name_H-M   'P 1'
#
loop_
_entity.id
_entity.type
_entity.pdbx_description
1 polymer ?
#
loop_
_entity_poly.entity_id
_entity_poly.type
_entity_poly.pdbx_seq_one_letter_code
_entity_poly.pdbx_strand_id
1 'polypeptide(L)'
;MPSRRTQRGAITAELAIALPVLLTLLLLGIWAIGLVILNIQCIDAARDTARSAARGDSFDQAQAIGRRTAPGATITITRTGKDIHVTVTAAPNHKPPLLTHLLPTDLAAEATLQSEAATP
;
A
#
# COMPACT_ATOMS: atom_id res chain seq x y z
N MET A 1 5.38 -2.37 -57.58
CA MET A 1 4.38 -1.74 -56.68
C MET A 1 4.18 -2.66 -55.47
N PRO A 2 4.71 -2.36 -54.29
CA PRO A 2 4.52 -3.20 -53.11
C PRO A 2 3.05 -3.23 -52.69
N SER A 3 2.58 -4.42 -52.32
CA SER A 3 1.20 -4.83 -52.19
C SER A 3 0.45 -4.16 -51.03
N ARG A 4 -0.72 -3.55 -51.31
CA ARG A 4 -1.67 -2.99 -50.32
C ARG A 4 -2.10 -3.97 -49.21
N ARG A 5 -1.94 -5.29 -49.41
CA ARG A 5 -2.20 -6.33 -48.39
C ARG A 5 -1.27 -6.22 -47.18
N THR A 6 -0.02 -5.83 -47.38
CA THR A 6 0.98 -5.72 -46.30
C THR A 6 0.62 -4.61 -45.31
N GLN A 7 0.10 -3.48 -45.79
CA GLN A 7 -0.32 -2.38 -44.90
C GLN A 7 -1.56 -2.69 -44.07
N ARG A 8 -2.56 -3.41 -44.62
CA ARG A 8 -3.75 -3.80 -43.84
C ARG A 8 -3.42 -4.82 -42.75
N GLY A 9 -2.55 -5.78 -43.04
CA GLY A 9 -2.10 -6.76 -42.05
C GLY A 9 -1.25 -6.14 -40.94
N ALA A 10 -0.43 -5.14 -41.27
CA ALA A 10 0.37 -4.40 -40.29
C ALA A 10 -0.50 -3.70 -39.23
N ILE A 11 -1.57 -3.00 -39.64
CA ILE A 11 -2.47 -2.31 -38.70
C ILE A 11 -3.14 -3.29 -37.74
N THR A 12 -3.59 -4.45 -38.22
CA THR A 12 -4.19 -5.49 -37.36
C THR A 12 -3.15 -6.11 -36.43
N ALA A 13 -1.92 -6.34 -36.91
CA ALA A 13 -0.82 -6.86 -36.09
C ALA A 13 -0.38 -5.86 -35.01
N GLU A 14 -0.33 -4.57 -35.33
CA GLU A 14 -0.04 -3.49 -34.39
C GLU A 14 -1.10 -3.42 -33.29
N LEU A 15 -2.40 -3.47 -33.63
CA LEU A 15 -3.46 -3.52 -32.63
C LEU A 15 -3.42 -4.79 -31.78
N ALA A 16 -3.09 -5.93 -32.37
CA ALA A 16 -3.00 -7.21 -31.65
C ALA A 16 -1.91 -7.19 -30.55
N ILE A 17 -0.89 -6.35 -30.69
CA ILE A 17 0.18 -6.17 -29.70
C ILE A 17 -0.10 -4.97 -28.78
N ALA A 18 -0.57 -3.85 -29.34
CA ALA A 18 -0.80 -2.62 -28.60
C ALA A 18 -1.93 -2.78 -27.56
N LEU A 19 -3.02 -3.47 -27.89
CA LEU A 19 -4.15 -3.66 -26.98
C LEU A 19 -3.75 -4.42 -25.70
N PRO A 20 -3.11 -5.61 -25.74
CA PRO A 20 -2.63 -6.29 -24.54
C PRO A 20 -1.64 -5.45 -23.72
N VAL A 21 -0.73 -4.72 -24.38
CA VAL A 21 0.25 -3.86 -23.68
C VAL A 21 -0.46 -2.74 -22.92
N LEU A 22 -1.40 -2.04 -23.57
CA LEU A 22 -2.18 -0.98 -22.94
C LEU A 22 -3.03 -1.49 -21.78
N LEU A 23 -3.69 -2.65 -21.94
CA LEU A 23 -4.44 -3.29 -20.86
C LEU A 23 -3.54 -3.66 -19.68
N THR A 24 -2.35 -4.19 -19.95
CA THR A 24 -1.37 -4.54 -18.91
C THR A 24 -0.93 -3.30 -18.14
N LEU A 25 -0.61 -2.20 -18.85
CA LEU A 25 -0.25 -0.93 -18.22
C LEU A 25 -1.38 -0.35 -17.38
N LEU A 26 -2.62 -0.43 -17.86
CA LEU A 26 -3.79 0.05 -17.12
C LEU A 26 -4.00 -0.75 -15.83
N LEU A 27 -3.95 -2.08 -15.91
CA LEU A 27 -4.08 -2.96 -14.75
C LEU A 27 -2.95 -2.72 -13.74
N LEU A 28 -1.72 -2.52 -14.22
CA LEU A 28 -0.58 -2.17 -13.38
C LEU A 28 -0.79 -0.82 -12.68
N GLY A 29 -1.31 0.19 -13.39
CA GLY A 29 -1.64 1.49 -12.82
C GLY A 29 -2.71 1.41 -11.73
N ILE A 30 -3.78 0.66 -11.97
CA ILE A 30 -4.84 0.42 -10.97
C ILE A 30 -4.27 -0.27 -9.73
N TRP A 31 -3.43 -1.28 -9.93
CA TRP A 31 -2.78 -1.98 -8.82
C TRP A 31 -1.86 -1.06 -8.01
N ALA A 32 -1.05 -0.23 -8.67
CA ALA A 32 -0.19 0.75 -8.01
C ALA A 32 -0.99 1.77 -7.20
N ILE A 33 -2.12 2.25 -7.72
CA ILE A 33 -3.04 3.12 -6.97
C ILE A 33 -3.56 2.40 -5.71
N GLY A 34 -3.90 1.12 -5.80
CA GLY A 34 -4.29 0.31 -4.65
C GLY A 34 -3.21 0.24 -3.56
N LEU A 35 -1.93 0.14 -3.94
CA LEU A 35 -0.81 0.18 -2.98
C LEU A 35 -0.69 1.53 -2.28
N VAL A 36 -0.86 2.63 -3.02
CA VAL A 36 -0.84 3.99 -2.45
C VAL A 36 -1.97 4.16 -1.44
N ILE A 37 -3.18 3.70 -1.77
CA ILE A 37 -4.33 3.75 -0.86
C ILE A 37 -4.07 2.92 0.40
N LEU A 38 -3.45 1.75 0.29
CA LEU A 38 -3.08 0.94 1.46
C LEU A 38 -2.04 1.63 2.34
N ASN A 39 -1.06 2.30 1.73
CA ASN A 39 -0.04 3.06 2.45
C ASN A 39 -0.66 4.23 3.22
N ILE A 40 -1.57 4.99 2.60
CA ILE A 40 -2.31 6.08 3.26
C ILE A 40 -3.10 5.56 4.45
N GLN A 41 -3.85 4.44 4.30
CA GLN A 41 -4.59 3.83 5.41
C GLN A 41 -3.69 3.40 6.56
N CYS A 42 -2.47 2.92 6.30
CA CYS A 42 -1.52 2.58 7.36
C CYS A 42 -1.04 3.82 8.13
N ILE A 43 -0.76 4.91 7.42
CA ILE A 43 -0.37 6.20 8.02
C ILE A 43 -1.51 6.74 8.89
N ASP A 44 -2.75 6.71 8.38
CA ASP A 44 -3.93 7.17 9.11
C ASP A 44 -4.19 6.31 10.35
N ALA A 45 -4.10 4.98 10.23
CA ALA A 45 -4.24 4.08 11.36
C ALA A 45 -3.16 4.30 12.44
N ALA A 46 -1.91 4.52 12.04
CA ALA A 46 -0.83 4.83 12.97
C ALA A 46 -1.09 6.16 13.70
N ARG A 47 -1.55 7.17 12.97
CA ARG A 47 -1.88 8.49 13.51
C ARG A 47 -3.04 8.44 14.50
N ASP A 48 -4.12 7.72 14.17
CA ASP A 48 -5.28 7.54 15.04
C ASP A 48 -4.92 6.80 16.33
N THR A 49 -4.14 5.73 16.20
CA THR A 49 -3.64 4.92 17.33
C THR A 49 -2.75 5.75 18.24
N ALA A 50 -1.79 6.51 17.68
CA ALA A 50 -0.90 7.37 18.45
C ALA A 50 -1.68 8.48 19.17
N ARG A 51 -2.66 9.09 18.50
CA ARG A 51 -3.52 10.11 19.12
C ARG A 51 -4.33 9.55 20.28
N SER A 52 -4.83 8.32 20.15
CA SER A 52 -5.52 7.62 21.24
C SER A 52 -4.57 7.32 22.40
N ALA A 53 -3.38 6.77 22.12
CA ALA A 53 -2.38 6.50 23.15
C ALA A 53 -1.92 7.76 23.89
N ALA A 54 -1.81 8.90 23.19
CA ALA A 54 -1.46 10.20 23.78
C ALA A 54 -2.55 10.76 24.71
N ARG A 55 -3.83 10.38 24.52
CA ARG A 55 -4.92 10.71 25.45
C ARG A 55 -4.89 9.90 26.74
N GLY A 56 -4.02 8.90 26.83
CA GLY A 56 -3.98 7.96 27.95
C GLY A 56 -4.93 6.77 27.80
N ASP A 57 -5.51 6.57 26.61
CA ASP A 57 -6.28 5.36 26.32
C ASP A 57 -5.36 4.13 26.47
N SER A 58 -5.90 3.02 26.99
CA SER A 58 -5.13 1.76 27.10
C SER A 58 -4.67 1.29 25.72
N PHE A 59 -3.50 0.63 25.63
CA PHE A 59 -2.95 0.18 24.34
C PHE A 59 -3.89 -0.73 23.55
N ASP A 60 -4.72 -1.52 24.23
CA ASP A 60 -5.71 -2.38 23.58
C ASP A 60 -6.82 -1.55 22.87
N GLN A 61 -7.32 -0.51 23.54
CA GLN A 61 -8.27 0.43 22.96
C GLN A 61 -7.66 1.21 21.79
N ALA A 62 -6.42 1.67 21.92
CA ALA A 62 -5.72 2.36 20.85
C ALA A 62 -5.52 1.46 19.62
N GLN A 63 -5.14 0.19 19.83
CA GLN A 63 -5.07 -0.81 18.75
C GLN A 63 -6.43 -1.05 18.09
N ALA A 64 -7.49 -1.17 18.88
CA ALA A 64 -8.83 -1.39 18.36
C ALA A 64 -9.29 -0.23 17.46
N ILE A 65 -8.90 1.00 17.77
CA ILE A 65 -9.16 2.19 16.92
C ILE A 65 -8.39 2.08 15.61
N GLY A 66 -7.07 1.84 15.66
CA GLY A 66 -6.25 1.72 14.44
C GLY A 66 -6.70 0.58 13.52
N ARG A 67 -7.13 -0.56 14.07
CA ARG A 67 -7.64 -1.69 13.29
C ARG A 67 -8.93 -1.38 12.54
N ARG A 68 -9.73 -0.41 13.00
CA ARG A 68 -10.91 0.05 12.26
C ARG A 68 -10.53 0.86 11.03
N THR A 69 -9.43 1.61 11.09
CA THR A 69 -8.91 2.40 9.98
C THR A 69 -8.20 1.52 8.94
N ALA A 70 -7.47 0.49 9.37
CA ALA A 70 -6.78 -0.45 8.48
C ALA A 70 -7.10 -1.92 8.84
N PRO A 71 -8.21 -2.49 8.34
CA PRO A 71 -8.57 -3.88 8.60
C PRO A 71 -7.57 -4.84 7.94
N GLY A 72 -7.03 -5.79 8.72
CA GLY A 72 -6.00 -6.73 8.27
C GLY A 72 -4.55 -6.24 8.45
N ALA A 73 -4.34 -5.03 8.95
CA ALA A 73 -3.02 -4.54 9.34
C ALA A 73 -2.60 -5.07 10.72
N THR A 74 -1.32 -5.40 10.88
CA THR A 74 -0.70 -5.73 12.16
C THR A 74 -0.19 -4.44 12.81
N ILE A 75 -0.76 -4.09 13.96
CA ILE A 75 -0.44 -2.88 14.72
C ILE A 75 0.38 -3.27 15.95
N THR A 76 1.59 -2.74 16.06
CA THR A 76 2.49 -2.93 17.20
C THR A 76 2.69 -1.59 17.88
N ILE A 77 2.40 -1.52 19.18
CA ILE A 77 2.65 -0.33 19.99
C ILE A 77 3.79 -0.67 20.95
N THR A 78 4.91 0.05 20.88
CA THR A 78 6.02 -0.08 21.81
C THR A 78 6.24 1.24 22.53
N ARG A 79 6.40 1.19 23.87
CA ARG A 79 6.74 2.36 24.67
C ARG A 79 8.20 2.24 25.11
N THR A 80 9.01 3.22 24.72
CA THR A 80 10.43 3.31 25.10
C THR A 80 10.64 4.57 25.93
N GLY A 81 10.67 4.42 27.26
CA GLY A 81 10.79 5.55 28.18
C GLY A 81 9.58 6.49 28.09
N LYS A 82 9.79 7.71 27.59
CA LYS A 82 8.71 8.69 27.35
C LYS A 82 8.11 8.56 25.94
N ASP A 83 8.78 7.87 25.02
CA ASP A 83 8.38 7.78 23.61
C ASP A 83 7.41 6.62 23.36
N ILE A 84 6.36 6.87 22.57
CA ILE A 84 5.40 5.85 22.10
C ILE A 84 5.59 5.68 20.59
N HIS A 85 6.10 4.51 20.19
CA HIS A 85 6.21 4.11 18.80
C HIS A 85 5.01 3.24 18.40
N VAL A 86 4.39 3.56 17.27
CA VAL A 86 3.26 2.82 16.72
C VAL A 86 3.61 2.38 15.31
N THR A 87 3.89 1.10 15.13
CA THR A 87 4.20 0.52 13.81
C THR A 87 2.95 -0.20 13.28
N VAL A 88 2.47 0.19 12.09
CA VAL A 88 1.33 -0.43 11.41
C VAL A 88 1.80 -1.04 10.10
N THR A 89 1.72 -2.36 9.98
CA THR A 89 2.14 -3.11 8.77
C THR A 89 0.92 -3.75 8.11
N ALA A 90 0.79 -3.65 6.78
CA ALA A 90 -0.33 -4.27 6.05
C ALA A 90 0.15 -4.89 4.74
N ALA A 91 -0.36 -6.08 4.42
CA ALA A 91 -0.01 -6.79 3.18
C ALA A 91 -1.14 -6.66 2.13
N PRO A 92 -0.83 -6.39 0.85
CA PRO A 92 -1.84 -6.37 -0.21
C PRO A 92 -2.45 -7.77 -0.44
N ASN A 93 -3.78 -7.88 -0.50
CA ASN A 93 -4.47 -9.16 -0.71
C ASN A 93 -4.41 -9.67 -2.17
N HIS A 94 -4.13 -8.79 -3.13
CA HIS A 94 -4.10 -9.11 -4.56
C HIS A 94 -2.68 -9.05 -5.12
N LYS A 95 -2.09 -10.23 -5.33
CA LYS A 95 -0.76 -10.40 -5.92
C LYS A 95 -0.88 -10.68 -7.43
N PRO A 96 -0.44 -9.79 -8.33
CA PRO A 96 -0.45 -10.07 -9.75
C PRO A 96 0.50 -11.23 -10.08
N PRO A 97 0.03 -12.31 -10.74
CA PRO A 97 0.79 -13.55 -10.91
C PRO A 97 2.05 -13.40 -11.77
N LEU A 98 2.12 -12.34 -12.59
CA LEU A 98 3.31 -12.04 -13.41
C LEU A 98 4.43 -11.36 -12.60
N LEU A 99 4.12 -10.70 -11.50
CA LEU A 99 5.09 -9.95 -10.69
C LEU A 99 5.58 -10.73 -9.47
N THR A 100 4.87 -11.80 -9.06
CA THR A 100 5.27 -12.67 -7.95
C THR A 100 6.60 -13.39 -8.18
N HIS A 101 7.02 -13.56 -9.43
CA HIS A 101 8.31 -14.17 -9.78
C HIS A 101 9.46 -13.17 -9.92
N LEU A 102 9.17 -11.87 -10.12
CA LEU A 102 10.21 -10.88 -10.36
C LEU A 102 10.66 -10.16 -9.08
N LEU A 103 9.76 -9.89 -8.13
CA LEU A 103 10.10 -9.20 -6.89
C LEU A 103 9.45 -9.92 -5.68
N PRO A 104 10.21 -10.17 -4.60
CA PRO A 104 9.62 -10.47 -3.30
C PRO A 104 8.95 -9.19 -2.76
N THR A 105 7.65 -9.05 -3.00
CA THR A 105 6.87 -7.87 -2.58
C THR A 105 6.17 -8.15 -1.25
N ASP A 106 6.93 -8.22 -0.16
CA ASP A 106 6.40 -7.90 1.16
C ASP A 106 6.42 -6.38 1.28
N LEU A 107 5.30 -5.73 0.94
CA LEU A 107 5.15 -4.30 1.21
C LEU A 107 4.91 -4.14 2.71
N ALA A 108 5.95 -3.74 3.44
CA ALA A 108 5.82 -3.20 4.79
C ALA A 108 5.75 -1.67 4.68
N ALA A 109 4.64 -1.07 5.08
CA ALA A 109 4.61 0.34 5.44
C ALA A 109 5.00 0.44 6.91
N GLU A 110 5.88 1.37 7.27
CA GLU A 110 6.26 1.66 8.64
C GLU A 110 6.08 3.16 8.87
N ALA A 111 5.36 3.52 9.93
CA ALA A 111 5.16 4.90 10.34
C ALA A 111 5.75 5.05 11.74
N THR A 112 6.67 6.00 11.93
CA THR A 112 7.26 6.30 13.24
C THR A 112 6.79 7.66 13.70
N LEU A 113 6.15 7.74 14.87
CA LEU A 113 5.81 9.00 15.52
C LEU A 113 6.68 9.13 16.78
N GLN A 114 7.36 10.27 16.95
CA GLN A 114 7.97 10.64 18.23
C GLN A 114 6.90 11.31 19.10
N SER A 115 6.78 10.93 20.37
CA SER A 115 6.02 11.75 21.30
C SER A 115 6.87 12.96 21.67
N GLU A 116 6.35 14.17 21.44
CA GLU A 116 7.01 15.38 21.91
C GLU A 116 7.20 15.29 23.43
N ALA A 117 8.44 15.53 23.86
CA ALA A 117 8.89 15.38 25.22
C ALA A 117 8.00 16.19 26.18
N ALA A 118 7.42 15.52 27.18
CA ALA A 118 7.07 16.20 28.41
C ALA A 118 8.38 16.66 29.08
N THR A 119 8.73 17.92 28.83
CA THR A 119 9.80 18.67 29.51
C THR A 119 9.49 18.70 31.02
N PRO A 120 10.48 18.41 31.89
CA PRO A 120 10.31 18.35 33.34
C PRO A 120 9.95 19.70 33.97
#